data_AF-A0A7X6Y962-F1
#
_entry.id   AF-A0A7X6Y962-F1
#
_cell.length_a   1.000
_cell.length_b   1.000
_cell.length_c   1.000
_cell.angle_alpha   90.00
_cell.angle_beta   90.00
_cell.angle_gamma   90.00
#
_symmetry.space_group_name_H-M   'P 1'
#
loop_
_entity.id
_entity.type
_entity.pdbx_description
1 polymer ?
#
loop_
_entity_poly.entity_id
_entity_poly.type
_entity_poly.pdbx_seq_one_letter_code
_entity_poly.pdbx_strand_id
1 'polypeptide(L)'
;DGTLMTLEQARRYPILTIACGPTNSIRGASYLSKLENAVVVDVGGTTTDLGVLQNGFPRESSMGAIIGGVRTNFRMPDVLTIGLGGGSIVREREDGSVTVGPDSVGYQITEKALIFGGDTVTATDIAVRLGLYDLGDKSRVAGLDEEFARKAMGVICRLVEDALDAMKVSNDDVDVILVGGGSIILPEKLAGAKSVVKPAHFSTANAIGSAIAKVSGTYEKLIDYEKMPREEALAQAKQEAIEMAVAAGALRETVEIIDVEDVPLAYYPGKTSRVKIKAAGDLGS
;
A
#
# COMPACT_ATOMS: atom_id res chain seq x y z
N ASP A 1 -9.05 5.33 0.56
CA ASP A 1 -9.35 4.83 -0.81
C ASP A 1 -8.63 5.60 -1.93
N GLY A 2 -7.68 6.49 -1.59
CA GLY A 2 -6.78 7.14 -2.55
C GLY A 2 -7.26 8.48 -3.09
N THR A 3 -8.32 9.03 -2.50
CA THR A 3 -8.98 10.24 -2.98
C THR A 3 -9.11 11.28 -1.87
N LEU A 4 -9.37 12.52 -2.29
CA LEU A 4 -9.59 13.66 -1.41
C LEU A 4 -11.01 13.63 -0.86
N MET A 5 -11.14 14.09 0.38
CA MET A 5 -12.42 14.43 1.00
C MET A 5 -12.38 15.85 1.54
N THR A 6 -13.55 16.48 1.65
CA THR A 6 -13.64 17.81 2.22
C THR A 6 -13.37 17.78 3.73
N LEU A 7 -12.98 18.93 4.29
CA LEU A 7 -12.79 19.06 5.75
C LEU A 7 -14.10 18.76 6.51
N GLU A 8 -15.25 19.15 5.97
CA GLU A 8 -16.55 18.86 6.57
C GLU A 8 -16.82 17.36 6.62
N GLN A 9 -16.55 16.63 5.52
CA GLN A 9 -16.67 15.17 5.49
C GLN A 9 -15.71 14.48 6.46
N ALA A 10 -14.45 14.92 6.52
CA ALA A 10 -13.47 14.36 7.46
C ALA A 10 -13.91 14.54 8.92
N ARG A 11 -14.52 15.69 9.27
CA ARG A 11 -15.07 15.94 10.61
C ARG A 11 -16.29 15.07 10.91
N ARG A 12 -17.14 14.82 9.90
CA ARG A 12 -18.35 14.01 10.05
C ARG A 12 -18.05 12.51 10.08
N TYR A 13 -17.03 12.06 9.36
CA TYR A 13 -16.64 10.66 9.18
C TYR A 13 -15.13 10.46 9.39
N PRO A 14 -14.58 10.73 10.59
CA PRO A 14 -13.14 10.66 10.84
C PRO A 14 -12.57 9.25 10.65
N ILE A 15 -13.40 8.22 10.73
CA ILE A 15 -13.00 6.84 10.45
C ILE A 15 -12.43 6.66 9.03
N LEU A 16 -12.86 7.48 8.07
CA LEU A 16 -12.40 7.40 6.68
C LEU A 16 -10.97 7.96 6.49
N THR A 17 -10.37 8.57 7.51
CA THR A 17 -8.99 9.06 7.46
C THR A 17 -7.97 8.03 7.96
N ILE A 18 -8.42 6.88 8.47
CA ILE A 18 -7.54 5.79 8.91
C ILE A 18 -6.80 5.22 7.67
N ALA A 19 -5.53 4.84 7.84
CA ALA A 19 -4.69 4.29 6.78
C ALA A 19 -4.47 5.23 5.57
N CYS A 20 -4.58 6.55 5.74
CA CYS A 20 -4.28 7.51 4.68
C CYS A 20 -2.81 7.44 4.22
N GLY A 21 -1.87 7.14 5.13
CA GLY A 21 -0.44 6.99 4.83
C GLY A 21 -0.19 5.92 3.76
N PRO A 22 -0.47 4.63 4.03
CA PRO A 22 -0.30 3.56 3.05
C PRO A 22 -1.04 3.82 1.74
N THR A 23 -2.24 4.36 1.82
CA THR A 23 -3.06 4.74 0.65
C THR A 23 -2.34 5.75 -0.25
N ASN A 24 -1.74 6.79 0.34
CA ASN A 24 -0.97 7.78 -0.41
C ASN A 24 0.27 7.14 -1.04
N SER A 25 0.99 6.30 -0.30
CA SER A 25 2.16 5.59 -0.84
C SER A 25 1.79 4.72 -2.05
N ILE A 26 0.66 4.02 -2.02
CA ILE A 26 0.14 3.24 -3.15
C ILE A 26 -0.13 4.14 -4.38
N ARG A 27 -0.79 5.28 -4.17
CA ARG A 27 -1.05 6.26 -5.24
C ARG A 27 0.23 6.84 -5.82
N GLY A 28 1.19 7.20 -4.96
CA GLY A 28 2.49 7.69 -5.40
C GLY A 28 3.31 6.62 -6.12
N ALA A 29 3.26 5.37 -5.66
CA ALA A 29 3.91 4.23 -6.31
C ALA A 29 3.39 4.03 -7.74
N SER A 30 2.07 4.07 -7.94
CA SER A 30 1.46 4.03 -9.27
C SER A 30 1.96 5.18 -10.16
N TYR A 31 1.94 6.41 -9.64
CA TYR A 31 2.38 7.57 -10.39
C TYR A 31 3.86 7.51 -10.81
N LEU A 32 4.73 7.06 -9.89
CA LEU A 32 6.17 6.96 -10.12
C LEU A 32 6.56 5.81 -11.06
N SER A 33 5.89 4.66 -10.92
CA SER A 33 6.19 3.46 -11.72
C SER A 33 5.45 3.40 -13.05
N LYS A 34 4.37 4.17 -13.21
CA LYS A 34 3.41 4.08 -14.33
C LYS A 34 2.68 2.75 -14.42
N LEU A 35 2.75 1.93 -13.38
CA LEU A 35 1.94 0.72 -13.25
C LEU A 35 0.59 1.06 -12.62
N GLU A 36 -0.45 0.40 -13.09
CA GLU A 36 -1.82 0.56 -12.58
C GLU A 36 -2.29 -0.67 -11.78
N ASN A 37 -1.60 -1.80 -11.91
CA ASN A 37 -1.93 -3.05 -11.23
C ASN A 37 -0.65 -3.69 -10.70
N ALA A 38 -0.49 -3.76 -9.38
CA ALA A 38 0.71 -4.26 -8.72
C ALA A 38 0.47 -4.47 -7.21
N VAL A 39 1.39 -5.14 -6.52
CA VAL A 39 1.53 -5.01 -5.06
C VAL A 39 2.56 -3.94 -4.76
N VAL A 40 2.18 -2.95 -3.95
CA VAL A 40 3.09 -1.90 -3.47
C VAL A 40 3.64 -2.32 -2.12
N VAL A 41 4.96 -2.24 -1.96
CA VAL A 41 5.66 -2.52 -0.70
C VAL A 41 6.34 -1.22 -0.27
N ASP A 42 5.72 -0.52 0.68
CA ASP A 42 6.24 0.72 1.26
C ASP A 42 7.03 0.42 2.53
N VAL A 43 8.35 0.51 2.44
CA VAL A 43 9.25 0.22 3.56
C VAL A 43 9.68 1.53 4.22
N GLY A 44 9.26 1.71 5.47
CA GLY A 44 9.67 2.82 6.33
C GLY A 44 10.92 2.50 7.17
N GLY A 45 11.13 3.30 8.21
CA GLY A 45 12.19 3.05 9.20
C GLY A 45 11.85 1.94 10.20
N THR A 46 10.57 1.71 10.46
CA THR A 46 10.08 0.78 11.51
C THR A 46 9.25 -0.37 10.96
N THR A 47 8.44 -0.09 9.94
CA THR A 47 7.41 -0.99 9.42
C THR A 47 7.43 -1.01 7.90
N THR A 48 6.85 -2.06 7.34
CA THR A 48 6.59 -2.20 5.91
C THR A 48 5.11 -2.38 5.72
N ASP A 49 4.52 -1.55 4.88
CA ASP A 49 3.12 -1.62 4.49
C ASP A 49 3.00 -2.18 3.08
N LEU A 50 2.29 -3.30 2.94
CA LEU A 50 1.96 -3.89 1.65
C LEU A 50 0.53 -3.54 1.29
N GLY A 51 0.28 -3.11 0.06
CA GLY A 51 -1.07 -2.81 -0.42
C GLY A 51 -1.25 -3.16 -1.88
N VAL A 52 -2.47 -3.54 -2.26
CA VAL A 52 -2.76 -3.86 -3.65
C VAL A 52 -3.20 -2.62 -4.41
N LEU A 53 -2.53 -2.37 -5.53
CA LEU A 53 -2.88 -1.38 -6.53
C LEU A 53 -3.74 -2.04 -7.61
N GLN A 54 -4.90 -1.46 -7.90
CA GLN A 54 -5.83 -1.89 -8.94
C GLN A 54 -6.35 -0.66 -9.69
N ASN A 55 -6.19 -0.66 -11.02
CA ASN A 55 -6.56 0.47 -11.89
C ASN A 55 -6.00 1.82 -11.41
N GLY A 56 -4.79 1.82 -10.87
CA GLY A 56 -4.14 3.00 -10.31
C GLY A 56 -4.61 3.41 -8.92
N PHE A 57 -5.61 2.74 -8.33
CA PHE A 57 -6.13 3.04 -6.99
C PHE A 57 -5.86 1.91 -6.00
N PRO A 58 -5.81 2.19 -4.68
CA PRO A 58 -5.77 1.14 -3.68
C PRO A 58 -7.02 0.25 -3.75
N ARG A 59 -6.82 -1.05 -3.85
CA ARG A 59 -7.89 -2.05 -3.77
C ARG A 59 -8.55 -1.97 -2.39
N GLU A 60 -9.87 -1.95 -2.35
CA GLU A 60 -10.61 -2.09 -1.10
C GLU A 60 -10.66 -3.56 -0.66
N SER A 61 -10.55 -3.81 0.65
CA SER A 61 -10.73 -5.14 1.19
C SER A 61 -12.17 -5.63 0.98
N SER A 62 -12.32 -6.90 0.59
CA SER A 62 -13.62 -7.55 0.47
C SER A 62 -14.28 -7.81 1.83
N MET A 63 -13.49 -7.81 2.90
CA MET A 63 -13.95 -7.97 4.28
C MET A 63 -14.00 -6.63 5.01
N GLY A 64 -14.92 -6.52 5.97
CA GLY A 64 -14.95 -5.40 6.90
C GLY A 64 -13.70 -5.35 7.78
N ALA A 65 -13.14 -4.16 7.97
CA ALA A 65 -11.91 -3.95 8.73
C ALA A 65 -12.09 -4.14 10.25
N ILE A 66 -11.06 -4.67 10.92
CA ILE A 66 -10.97 -4.67 12.39
C ILE A 66 -10.17 -3.45 12.83
N ILE A 67 -10.79 -2.56 13.61
CA ILE A 67 -10.19 -1.30 14.06
C ILE A 67 -10.28 -1.26 15.58
N GLY A 68 -9.13 -1.19 16.26
CA GLY A 68 -9.08 -1.19 17.73
C GLY A 68 -9.72 -2.44 18.36
N GLY A 69 -9.64 -3.59 17.69
CA GLY A 69 -10.27 -4.85 18.13
C GLY A 69 -11.76 -4.98 17.78
N VAL A 70 -12.36 -3.98 17.14
CA VAL A 70 -13.78 -4.00 16.75
C VAL A 70 -13.91 -4.30 15.27
N ARG A 71 -14.70 -5.32 14.93
CA ARG A 71 -15.06 -5.62 13.54
C ARG A 71 -16.07 -4.59 13.03
N THR A 72 -15.70 -3.89 11.97
CA THR A 72 -16.54 -2.88 11.32
C THR A 72 -17.02 -3.36 9.96
N ASN A 73 -18.00 -2.68 9.36
CA ASN A 73 -18.40 -2.91 7.97
C ASN A 73 -17.72 -1.93 6.99
N PHE A 74 -16.71 -1.19 7.46
CA PHE A 74 -15.94 -0.30 6.58
C PHE A 74 -15.02 -1.13 5.70
N ARG A 75 -15.09 -0.87 4.40
CA ARG A 75 -14.14 -1.37 3.43
C ARG A 75 -12.95 -0.41 3.41
N MET A 76 -11.87 -0.86 4.04
CA MET A 76 -10.62 -0.12 4.09
C MET A 76 -9.73 -0.55 2.92
N PRO A 77 -8.75 0.26 2.53
CA PRO A 77 -7.66 -0.18 1.68
C PRO A 77 -7.10 -1.51 2.19
N ASP A 78 -6.95 -2.47 1.30
CA ASP A 78 -6.42 -3.78 1.62
C ASP A 78 -4.92 -3.66 1.83
N VAL A 79 -4.53 -3.49 3.10
CA VAL A 79 -3.17 -3.20 3.52
C VAL A 79 -2.76 -4.17 4.62
N LEU A 80 -1.56 -4.74 4.48
CA LEU A 80 -0.92 -5.60 5.46
C LEU A 80 0.37 -4.93 5.96
N THR A 81 0.46 -4.70 7.26
CA THR A 81 1.65 -4.11 7.89
C THR A 81 2.48 -5.19 8.59
N ILE A 82 3.79 -5.21 8.33
CA ILE A 82 4.75 -6.07 9.04
C ILE A 82 5.79 -5.23 9.78
N GLY A 83 6.29 -5.75 10.91
CA GLY A 83 7.31 -5.13 11.77
C GLY A 83 8.72 -5.23 11.18
N LEU A 84 8.91 -4.69 9.98
CA LEU A 84 10.18 -4.68 9.24
C LEU A 84 10.39 -3.31 8.63
N GLY A 85 11.52 -2.66 8.89
CA GLY A 85 11.90 -1.40 8.27
C GLY A 85 13.41 -1.22 8.26
N GLY A 86 13.89 -0.10 7.72
CA GLY A 86 15.32 0.17 7.61
C GLY A 86 16.07 0.13 8.95
N GLY A 87 15.41 0.53 10.04
CA GLY A 87 15.95 0.54 11.40
C GLY A 87 15.68 -0.72 12.21
N SER A 88 15.05 -1.76 11.62
CA SER A 88 14.80 -3.01 12.34
C SER A 88 16.10 -3.61 12.84
N ILE A 89 16.14 -3.95 14.13
CA ILE A 89 17.35 -4.43 14.80
C ILE A 89 17.64 -5.87 14.39
N VAL A 90 18.89 -6.16 14.05
CA VAL A 90 19.34 -7.50 13.64
C VAL A 90 20.17 -8.11 14.75
N ARG A 91 19.85 -9.35 15.12
CA ARG A 91 20.54 -10.07 16.20
C ARG A 91 20.87 -11.48 15.76
N GLU A 92 22.00 -11.98 16.23
CA GLU A 92 22.33 -13.40 16.24
C GLU A 92 22.09 -13.96 17.65
N ARG A 93 21.46 -15.13 17.72
CA ARG A 93 21.25 -15.87 18.98
C ARG A 93 22.40 -16.84 19.20
N GLU A 94 22.52 -17.37 20.41
CA GLU A 94 23.56 -18.33 20.79
C GLU A 94 23.53 -19.62 19.94
N ASP A 95 22.37 -19.98 19.39
CA ASP A 95 22.19 -21.14 18.50
C ASP A 95 22.55 -20.85 17.02
N GLY A 96 23.07 -19.65 16.72
CA GLY A 96 23.41 -19.20 15.37
C GLY A 96 22.22 -18.81 14.50
N SER A 97 21.00 -18.74 15.07
CA SER A 97 19.83 -18.22 14.38
C SER A 97 19.83 -16.69 14.36
N VAL A 98 19.35 -16.11 13.26
CA VAL A 98 19.29 -14.66 13.07
C VAL A 98 17.85 -14.16 13.13
N THR A 99 17.62 -13.05 13.82
CA THR A 99 16.32 -12.37 13.91
C THR A 99 16.44 -10.94 13.41
N VAL A 100 15.37 -10.45 12.78
CA VAL A 100 15.25 -9.06 12.30
C VAL A 100 13.96 -8.48 12.86
N GLY A 101 14.07 -7.42 13.65
CA GLY A 101 12.92 -6.83 14.34
C GLY A 101 12.28 -7.76 15.39
N PRO A 102 11.01 -7.52 15.78
CA PRO A 102 10.11 -6.47 15.27
C PRO A 102 10.47 -5.06 15.77
N ASP A 103 11.36 -4.97 16.75
CA ASP A 103 11.81 -3.70 17.29
C ASP A 103 12.79 -2.98 16.36
N SER A 104 12.78 -1.65 16.42
CA SER A 104 13.51 -0.78 15.51
C SER A 104 14.08 0.41 16.26
N VAL A 105 15.24 0.89 15.82
CA VAL A 105 15.81 2.17 16.29
C VAL A 105 15.02 3.38 15.77
N GLY A 106 14.10 3.17 14.83
CA GLY A 106 13.15 4.17 14.35
C GLY A 106 13.83 5.45 13.86
N TYR A 107 13.41 6.59 14.39
CA TYR A 107 13.96 7.90 14.03
C TYR A 107 15.44 8.07 14.44
N GLN A 108 15.96 7.24 15.35
CA GLN A 108 17.35 7.30 15.83
C GLN A 108 18.31 6.53 14.92
N ILE A 109 17.89 6.09 13.72
CA ILE A 109 18.72 5.30 12.81
C ILE A 109 20.06 5.99 12.50
N THR A 110 20.07 7.31 12.33
CA THR A 110 21.28 8.10 12.05
C THR A 110 22.22 8.24 13.24
N GLU A 111 21.80 7.82 14.44
CA GLU A 111 22.63 7.82 15.64
C GLU A 111 23.04 6.40 16.05
N LYS A 112 22.17 5.41 15.78
CA LYS A 112 22.28 4.05 16.31
C LYS A 112 22.81 3.02 15.31
N ALA A 113 22.55 3.17 14.01
CA ALA A 113 23.03 2.21 13.03
C ALA A 113 24.56 2.30 12.85
N LEU A 114 25.19 1.17 12.55
CA LEU A 114 26.64 1.10 12.44
C LEU A 114 27.19 2.02 11.36
N ILE A 115 26.56 2.07 10.18
CA ILE A 115 27.00 2.93 9.07
C ILE A 115 26.98 4.44 9.40
N PHE A 116 26.28 4.86 10.45
CA PHE A 116 26.27 6.24 10.92
C PHE A 116 27.12 6.47 12.19
N GLY A 117 27.83 5.43 12.64
CA GLY A 117 28.72 5.49 13.79
C GLY A 117 28.10 5.10 15.12
N GLY A 118 26.89 4.53 15.10
CA GLY A 118 26.27 3.92 16.26
C GLY A 118 26.80 2.52 16.58
N ASP A 119 26.08 1.83 17.45
CA ASP A 119 26.45 0.55 18.08
C ASP A 119 25.46 -0.59 17.80
N THR A 120 24.40 -0.31 17.04
CA THR A 120 23.29 -1.24 16.82
C THR A 120 23.29 -1.72 15.36
N VAL A 121 23.28 -3.03 15.14
CA VAL A 121 23.12 -3.60 13.78
C VAL A 121 21.66 -3.47 13.35
N THR A 122 21.42 -2.87 12.20
CA THR A 122 20.09 -2.67 11.61
C THR A 122 19.96 -3.33 10.24
N ALA A 123 18.74 -3.49 9.74
CA ALA A 123 18.48 -3.99 8.39
C ALA A 123 19.17 -3.15 7.30
N THR A 124 19.32 -1.84 7.52
CA THR A 124 20.07 -0.95 6.63
C THR A 124 21.57 -1.31 6.61
N ASP A 125 22.17 -1.63 7.77
CA ASP A 125 23.57 -2.06 7.85
C ASP A 125 23.79 -3.36 7.05
N ILE A 126 22.83 -4.30 7.12
CA ILE A 126 22.87 -5.55 6.33
C ILE A 126 22.82 -5.27 4.83
N ALA A 127 21.93 -4.37 4.40
CA ALA A 127 21.81 -4.00 2.98
C ALA A 127 23.11 -3.37 2.44
N VAL A 128 23.72 -2.47 3.22
CA VAL A 128 25.01 -1.85 2.87
C VAL A 128 26.14 -2.89 2.89
N ARG A 129 26.17 -3.79 3.89
CA ARG A 129 27.17 -4.85 4.00
C ARG A 129 27.18 -5.81 2.81
N LEU A 130 26.00 -6.12 2.29
CA LEU A 130 25.83 -7.02 1.15
C LEU A 130 25.88 -6.28 -0.20
N GLY A 131 26.11 -4.96 -0.19
CA GLY A 131 26.25 -4.16 -1.41
C GLY A 131 24.94 -3.89 -2.15
N LEU A 132 23.79 -4.01 -1.49
CA LEU A 132 22.48 -3.68 -2.11
C LEU A 132 22.29 -2.18 -2.31
N TYR A 133 22.92 -1.36 -1.46
CA TYR A 133 22.78 0.09 -1.52
C TYR A 133 24.02 0.82 -1.00
N ASP A 134 24.25 2.04 -1.50
CA ASP A 134 25.32 2.91 -1.05
C ASP A 134 24.80 3.98 -0.09
N LEU A 135 25.10 3.83 1.20
CA LEU A 135 24.66 4.74 2.24
C LEU A 135 25.61 4.72 3.44
N GLY A 136 25.84 5.90 4.02
CA GLY A 136 26.67 6.04 5.21
C GLY A 136 28.13 5.61 4.99
N ASP A 137 28.80 5.25 6.08
CA ASP A 137 30.19 4.80 6.07
C ASP A 137 30.26 3.27 5.97
N LYS A 138 30.41 2.78 4.74
CA LYS A 138 30.57 1.35 4.41
C LYS A 138 31.69 0.65 5.18
N SER A 139 32.74 1.38 5.60
CA SER A 139 33.86 0.75 6.31
C SER A 139 33.43 0.21 7.69
N ARG A 140 32.37 0.78 8.28
CA ARG A 140 31.86 0.39 9.59
C ARG A 140 31.13 -0.94 9.61
N VAL A 141 30.66 -1.39 8.46
CA VAL A 141 30.03 -2.71 8.31
C VAL A 141 30.97 -3.75 7.73
N ALA A 142 32.15 -3.37 7.24
CA ALA A 142 33.10 -4.31 6.62
C ALA A 142 33.52 -5.47 7.56
N GLY A 143 33.53 -5.23 8.87
CA GLY A 143 33.81 -6.25 9.89
C GLY A 143 32.62 -7.14 10.26
N LEU A 144 31.40 -6.86 9.77
CA LEU A 144 30.27 -7.76 9.95
C LEU A 144 30.51 -9.05 9.17
N ASP A 145 30.29 -10.17 9.84
CA ASP A 145 30.39 -11.49 9.23
C ASP A 145 29.41 -11.62 8.05
N GLU A 146 29.90 -12.18 6.94
CA GLU A 146 29.14 -12.26 5.71
C GLU A 146 28.03 -13.32 5.79
N GLU A 147 28.26 -14.42 6.50
CA GLU A 147 27.25 -15.47 6.69
C GLU A 147 26.09 -14.93 7.54
N PHE A 148 26.40 -14.22 8.63
CA PHE A 148 25.42 -13.50 9.44
C PHE A 148 24.57 -12.53 8.60
N ALA A 149 25.23 -11.71 7.77
CA ALA A 149 24.52 -10.76 6.91
C ALA A 149 23.60 -11.46 5.88
N ARG A 150 24.06 -12.57 5.28
CA ARG A 150 23.26 -13.37 4.35
C ARG A 150 22.06 -14.03 5.05
N LYS A 151 22.24 -14.56 6.26
CA LYS A 151 21.14 -15.09 7.09
C LYS A 151 20.11 -14.01 7.41
N ALA A 152 20.55 -12.82 7.80
CA ALA A 152 19.68 -11.68 8.04
C ALA A 152 18.88 -11.29 6.79
N MET A 153 19.54 -11.21 5.63
CA MET A 153 18.86 -10.94 4.36
C MET A 153 17.82 -12.02 4.01
N GLY A 154 18.13 -13.29 4.27
CA GLY A 154 17.16 -14.38 4.11
C GLY A 154 15.95 -14.28 5.05
N VAL A 155 16.09 -13.66 6.23
CA VAL A 155 14.94 -13.35 7.10
C VAL A 155 14.13 -12.17 6.54
N ILE A 156 14.81 -11.10 6.09
CA ILE A 156 14.18 -9.92 5.47
C ILE A 156 13.33 -10.33 4.26
N CYS A 157 13.89 -11.11 3.33
CA CYS A 157 13.17 -11.57 2.15
C CYS A 157 11.95 -12.41 2.53
N ARG A 158 12.11 -13.41 3.40
CA ARG A 158 11.00 -14.27 3.83
C ARG A 158 9.85 -13.48 4.43
N LEU A 159 10.13 -12.50 5.30
CA LEU A 159 9.08 -11.66 5.89
C LEU A 159 8.25 -10.92 4.83
N VAL A 160 8.91 -10.40 3.79
CA VAL A 160 8.22 -9.69 2.69
C VAL A 160 7.54 -10.66 1.74
N GLU A 161 8.16 -11.80 1.43
CA GLU A 161 7.62 -12.83 0.53
C GLU A 161 6.38 -13.49 1.13
N ASP A 162 6.38 -13.80 2.43
CA ASP A 162 5.22 -14.32 3.16
C ASP A 162 4.07 -13.30 3.17
N ALA A 163 4.39 -12.02 3.37
CA ALA A 163 3.42 -10.93 3.34
C ALA A 163 2.87 -10.68 1.92
N LEU A 164 3.73 -10.80 0.90
CA LEU A 164 3.35 -10.70 -0.51
C LEU A 164 2.36 -11.81 -0.86
N ASP A 165 2.67 -13.06 -0.49
CA ASP A 165 1.83 -14.22 -0.73
C ASP A 165 0.45 -14.07 -0.08
N ALA A 166 0.38 -13.60 1.17
CA ALA A 166 -0.87 -13.34 1.88
C ALA A 166 -1.77 -12.28 1.22
N MET A 167 -1.21 -11.39 0.40
CA MET A 167 -1.93 -10.32 -0.30
C MET A 167 -2.45 -10.74 -1.69
N LYS A 168 -1.91 -11.82 -2.24
CA LYS A 168 -2.29 -12.32 -3.57
C LYS A 168 -3.69 -12.90 -3.56
N VAL A 169 -4.36 -12.77 -4.71
CA VAL A 169 -5.71 -13.35 -4.93
C VAL A 169 -5.61 -14.70 -5.64
N SER A 170 -4.57 -14.88 -6.45
CA SER A 170 -4.25 -16.12 -7.14
C SER A 170 -2.81 -16.53 -6.82
N ASN A 171 -2.46 -17.77 -7.16
CA ASN A 171 -1.09 -18.27 -7.01
C ASN A 171 -0.14 -17.72 -8.08
N ASP A 172 -0.60 -16.81 -8.94
CA ASP A 172 0.22 -16.24 -10.00
C ASP A 172 1.22 -15.23 -9.42
N ASP A 173 2.32 -15.04 -10.14
CA ASP A 173 3.29 -14.00 -9.83
C ASP A 173 2.72 -12.61 -10.18
N VAL A 174 2.98 -11.64 -9.30
CA VAL A 174 2.47 -10.27 -9.42
C VAL A 174 3.59 -9.27 -9.66
N ASP A 175 3.29 -8.17 -10.34
CA ASP A 175 4.23 -7.05 -10.42
C ASP A 175 4.32 -6.36 -9.04
N VAL A 176 5.53 -6.05 -8.59
CA VAL A 176 5.80 -5.46 -7.27
C VAL A 176 6.47 -4.10 -7.42
N ILE A 177 5.99 -3.10 -6.69
CA ILE A 177 6.60 -1.76 -6.66
C ILE A 177 7.17 -1.52 -5.26
N LEU A 178 8.47 -1.25 -5.18
CA LEU A 178 9.16 -0.92 -3.93
C LEU A 178 9.21 0.60 -3.75
N VAL A 179 8.64 1.09 -2.65
CA VAL A 179 8.67 2.52 -2.27
C VAL A 179 9.03 2.69 -0.79
N GLY A 180 9.22 3.95 -0.38
CA GLY A 180 9.64 4.27 0.97
C GLY A 180 11.15 4.26 1.14
N GLY A 181 11.66 5.14 2.00
CA GLY A 181 13.11 5.33 2.18
C GLY A 181 13.82 4.06 2.67
N GLY A 182 13.12 3.17 3.38
CA GLY A 182 13.66 1.91 3.86
C GLY A 182 13.71 0.81 2.81
N SER A 183 13.12 1.00 1.61
CA SER A 183 13.06 -0.06 0.58
C SER A 183 14.43 -0.47 0.02
N ILE A 184 15.47 0.28 0.36
CA ILE A 184 16.87 -0.06 0.14
C ILE A 184 17.28 -1.40 0.77
N ILE A 185 16.54 -1.89 1.78
CA ILE A 185 16.82 -3.18 2.42
C ILE A 185 16.33 -4.39 1.62
N LEU A 186 15.54 -4.17 0.56
CA LEU A 186 14.97 -5.23 -0.24
C LEU A 186 15.72 -5.41 -1.56
N PRO A 187 15.97 -6.68 -1.98
CA PRO A 187 16.59 -6.98 -3.26
C PRO A 187 15.65 -6.70 -4.45
N GLU A 188 16.20 -6.70 -5.66
CA GLU A 188 15.45 -6.55 -6.91
C GLU A 188 14.73 -7.84 -7.36
N LYS A 189 14.85 -8.92 -6.59
CA LYS A 189 14.18 -10.20 -6.85
C LYS A 189 13.56 -10.71 -5.55
N LEU A 190 12.28 -11.01 -5.59
CA LEU A 190 11.50 -11.57 -4.49
C LEU A 190 10.74 -12.78 -5.02
N ALA A 191 10.66 -13.84 -4.24
CA ALA A 191 9.80 -14.98 -4.56
C ALA A 191 8.33 -14.52 -4.63
N GLY A 192 7.61 -15.04 -5.62
CA GLY A 192 6.21 -14.63 -5.87
C GLY A 192 6.06 -13.31 -6.63
N ALA A 193 7.14 -12.61 -6.97
CA ALA A 193 7.10 -11.41 -7.80
C ALA A 193 7.46 -11.73 -9.25
N LYS A 194 6.59 -11.32 -10.18
CA LYS A 194 6.82 -11.42 -11.63
C LYS A 194 7.89 -10.43 -12.07
N SER A 195 7.81 -9.22 -11.52
CA SER A 195 8.79 -8.16 -11.66
C SER A 195 8.84 -7.36 -10.36
N VAL A 196 10.00 -6.78 -10.07
CA VAL A 196 10.19 -5.86 -8.94
C VAL A 196 10.72 -4.55 -9.50
N VAL A 197 9.98 -3.46 -9.29
CA VAL A 197 10.31 -2.12 -9.78
C VAL A 197 10.55 -1.21 -8.58
N LYS A 198 11.72 -0.56 -8.54
CA LYS A 198 12.01 0.52 -7.59
C LYS A 198 12.14 1.82 -8.39
N PRO A 199 11.08 2.64 -8.50
CA PRO A 199 11.07 3.79 -9.39
C PRO A 199 12.02 4.90 -8.88
N ALA A 200 12.37 5.85 -9.76
CA ALA A 200 13.05 7.06 -9.32
C ALA A 200 12.20 7.79 -8.26
N HIS A 201 12.84 8.44 -7.29
CA HIS A 201 12.18 9.13 -6.19
C HIS A 201 11.28 8.25 -5.29
N PHE A 202 11.50 6.93 -5.26
CA PHE A 202 10.75 5.96 -4.46
C PHE A 202 10.53 6.37 -2.99
N SER A 203 11.48 7.11 -2.39
CA SER A 203 11.41 7.58 -1.00
C SER A 203 10.36 8.65 -0.75
N THR A 204 9.81 9.26 -1.82
CA THR A 204 8.84 10.36 -1.75
C THR A 204 7.43 9.95 -2.17
N ALA A 205 7.18 8.66 -2.41
CA ALA A 205 5.90 8.14 -2.90
C ALA A 205 4.71 8.62 -2.04
N ASN A 206 4.82 8.60 -0.72
CA ASN A 206 3.76 9.07 0.16
C ASN A 206 3.39 10.54 -0.09
N ALA A 207 4.39 11.43 -0.14
CA ALA A 207 4.19 12.85 -0.36
C ALA A 207 3.61 13.13 -1.76
N ILE A 208 4.13 12.45 -2.79
CA ILE A 208 3.62 12.54 -4.16
C ILE A 208 2.17 12.08 -4.21
N GLY A 209 1.85 10.93 -3.63
CA GLY A 209 0.50 10.38 -3.60
C GLY A 209 -0.51 11.30 -2.92
N SER A 210 -0.10 11.99 -1.85
CA SER A 210 -0.91 13.03 -1.23
C SER A 210 -1.13 14.24 -2.12
N ALA A 211 -0.13 14.64 -2.92
CA ALA A 211 -0.19 15.83 -3.77
C ALA A 211 -0.99 15.61 -5.06
N ILE A 212 -1.04 14.38 -5.58
CA ILE A 212 -1.76 14.01 -6.82
C ILE A 212 -3.14 13.41 -6.56
N ALA A 213 -3.63 13.50 -5.31
CA ALA A 213 -4.88 12.85 -4.93
C ALA A 213 -6.05 13.45 -5.73
N LYS A 214 -6.87 12.55 -6.29
CA LYS A 214 -8.06 12.89 -7.07
C LYS A 214 -9.26 13.10 -6.16
N VAL A 215 -10.24 13.89 -6.59
CA VAL A 215 -11.55 13.99 -5.93
C VAL A 215 -12.45 12.88 -6.45
N SER A 216 -13.22 12.23 -5.58
CA SER A 216 -14.12 11.14 -5.99
C SER A 216 -15.57 11.31 -5.57
N GLY A 217 -16.45 10.70 -6.35
CA GLY A 217 -17.85 10.47 -6.05
C GLY A 217 -18.13 8.97 -6.04
N THR A 218 -18.88 8.50 -5.04
CA THR A 218 -19.26 7.10 -4.90
C THR A 218 -20.78 6.98 -4.87
N TYR A 219 -21.34 6.32 -5.88
CA TYR A 219 -22.72 5.89 -5.90
C TYR A 219 -22.82 4.49 -5.29
N GLU A 220 -23.72 4.27 -4.34
CA GLU A 220 -24.02 2.94 -3.81
C GLU A 220 -25.53 2.79 -3.53
N LYS A 221 -26.20 1.87 -4.24
CA LYS A 221 -27.63 1.56 -4.03
C LYS A 221 -27.95 0.10 -4.34
N LEU A 222 -29.08 -0.37 -3.81
CA LEU A 222 -29.71 -1.62 -4.23
C LEU A 222 -30.56 -1.37 -5.47
N ILE A 223 -30.35 -2.14 -6.54
CA ILE A 223 -31.08 -2.01 -7.79
C ILE A 223 -31.74 -3.34 -8.14
N ASP A 224 -33.04 -3.29 -8.38
CA ASP A 224 -33.88 -4.40 -8.83
C ASP A 224 -33.91 -4.44 -10.36
N TYR A 225 -33.22 -5.42 -10.95
CA TYR A 225 -33.08 -5.51 -12.40
C TYR A 225 -34.34 -6.00 -13.14
N GLU A 226 -35.40 -6.37 -12.43
CA GLU A 226 -36.70 -6.63 -13.07
C GLU A 226 -37.45 -5.32 -13.36
N LYS A 227 -37.15 -4.25 -12.61
CA LYS A 227 -37.76 -2.93 -12.80
C LYS A 227 -36.97 -2.02 -13.73
N MET A 228 -35.65 -2.14 -13.69
CA MET A 228 -34.74 -1.35 -14.54
C MET A 228 -33.71 -2.29 -15.15
N PRO A 229 -33.61 -2.41 -16.48
CA PRO A 229 -32.62 -3.25 -17.12
C PRO A 229 -31.21 -2.94 -16.63
N ARG A 230 -30.40 -3.99 -16.41
CA ARG A 230 -29.04 -3.87 -15.85
C ARG A 230 -28.17 -2.84 -16.58
N GLU A 231 -28.21 -2.83 -17.91
CA GLU A 231 -27.39 -1.92 -18.71
C GLU A 231 -27.76 -0.45 -18.47
N GLU A 232 -29.06 -0.15 -18.43
CA GLU A 232 -29.61 1.17 -18.13
C GLU A 232 -29.27 1.59 -16.69
N ALA A 233 -29.45 0.68 -15.74
CA ALA A 233 -29.13 0.91 -14.33
C ALA A 233 -27.65 1.26 -14.12
N LEU A 234 -26.74 0.51 -14.74
CA LEU A 234 -25.30 0.75 -14.63
C LEU A 234 -24.90 2.05 -15.33
N ALA A 235 -25.52 2.38 -16.48
CA ALA A 235 -25.27 3.65 -17.15
C ALA A 235 -25.69 4.84 -16.27
N GLN A 236 -26.89 4.78 -15.67
CA GLN A 236 -27.36 5.82 -14.75
C GLN A 236 -26.47 5.93 -13.50
N ALA A 237 -26.12 4.80 -12.88
CA ALA A 237 -25.27 4.78 -11.69
C ALA A 237 -23.87 5.37 -11.97
N LYS A 238 -23.30 5.12 -13.15
CA LYS A 238 -22.04 5.75 -13.60
C LYS A 238 -22.19 7.26 -13.70
N GLN A 239 -23.26 7.73 -14.32
CA GLN A 239 -23.51 9.16 -14.43
C GLN A 239 -23.66 9.81 -13.04
N GLU A 240 -24.44 9.20 -12.14
CA GLU A 240 -24.60 9.72 -10.78
C GLU A 240 -23.27 9.75 -10.01
N ALA A 241 -22.41 8.75 -10.15
CA ALA A 241 -21.07 8.76 -9.54
C ALA A 241 -20.19 9.89 -10.09
N ILE A 242 -20.24 10.15 -11.40
CA ILE A 242 -19.54 11.28 -12.04
C ILE A 242 -20.06 12.61 -11.49
N GLU A 243 -21.38 12.80 -11.44
CA GLU A 243 -21.99 14.02 -10.90
C GLU A 243 -21.60 14.25 -9.44
N MET A 244 -21.54 13.19 -8.62
CA MET A 244 -21.05 13.27 -7.25
C MET A 244 -19.58 13.68 -7.16
N ALA A 245 -18.72 13.18 -8.05
CA ALA A 245 -17.31 13.57 -8.10
C ALA A 245 -17.16 15.06 -8.44
N VAL A 246 -17.92 15.52 -9.46
CA VAL A 246 -17.94 16.93 -9.87
C VAL A 246 -18.48 17.83 -8.76
N ALA A 247 -19.57 17.44 -8.10
CA ALA A 247 -20.12 18.17 -6.96
C ALA A 247 -19.16 18.24 -5.77
N ALA A 248 -18.28 17.26 -5.62
CA ALA A 248 -17.21 17.26 -4.62
C ALA A 248 -15.97 18.10 -5.04
N GLY A 249 -15.94 18.64 -6.26
CA GLY A 249 -14.90 19.52 -6.76
C GLY A 249 -14.02 18.94 -7.87
N ALA A 250 -14.36 17.79 -8.46
CA ALA A 250 -13.62 17.25 -9.59
C ALA A 250 -13.88 18.02 -10.90
N LEU A 251 -12.84 18.22 -11.72
CA LEU A 251 -12.96 18.72 -13.10
C LEU A 251 -13.65 17.66 -13.96
N ARG A 252 -14.83 17.97 -14.50
CA ARG A 252 -15.70 17.02 -15.21
C ARG A 252 -14.98 16.27 -16.33
N GLU A 253 -14.16 16.97 -17.10
CA GLU A 253 -13.40 16.45 -18.25
C GLU A 253 -12.32 15.44 -17.86
N THR A 254 -11.93 15.40 -16.59
CA THR A 254 -10.92 14.48 -16.05
C THR A 254 -11.53 13.29 -15.31
N VAL A 255 -12.86 13.26 -15.13
CA VAL A 255 -13.53 12.23 -14.34
C VAL A 255 -13.61 10.92 -15.13
N GLU A 256 -13.12 9.86 -14.51
CA GLU A 256 -13.15 8.49 -15.01
C GLU A 256 -13.83 7.56 -14.01
N ILE A 257 -14.42 6.47 -14.50
CA ILE A 257 -14.95 5.40 -13.65
C ILE A 257 -13.78 4.52 -13.22
N ILE A 258 -13.57 4.46 -11.90
CA ILE A 258 -12.46 3.74 -11.29
C ILE A 258 -12.83 2.29 -10.99
N ASP A 259 -14.04 2.11 -10.49
CA ASP A 259 -14.52 0.81 -10.03
C ASP A 259 -16.03 0.67 -10.22
N VAL A 260 -16.45 -0.56 -10.51
CA VAL A 260 -17.86 -0.96 -10.69
C VAL A 260 -18.06 -2.30 -10.01
N GLU A 261 -18.66 -2.28 -8.82
CA GLU A 261 -19.16 -3.48 -8.16
C GLU A 261 -20.64 -3.67 -8.50
N ASP A 262 -21.00 -4.86 -8.94
CA ASP A 262 -22.37 -5.29 -9.19
C ASP A 262 -22.56 -6.67 -8.56
N VAL A 263 -23.00 -6.67 -7.31
CA VAL A 263 -23.05 -7.89 -6.48
C VAL A 263 -24.51 -8.34 -6.29
N PRO A 264 -24.92 -9.48 -6.88
CA PRO A 264 -26.27 -10.01 -6.70
C PRO A 264 -26.57 -10.36 -5.24
N LEU A 265 -27.80 -10.05 -4.80
CA LEU A 265 -28.28 -10.38 -3.46
C LEU A 265 -29.28 -11.52 -3.51
N ALA A 266 -28.83 -12.72 -3.13
CA ALA A 266 -29.60 -13.96 -3.24
C ALA A 266 -30.95 -13.97 -2.48
N TYR A 267 -31.11 -13.11 -1.47
CA TYR A 267 -32.30 -13.07 -0.61
C TYR A 267 -33.18 -11.83 -0.83
N TYR A 268 -32.85 -10.99 -1.81
CA TYR A 268 -33.68 -9.84 -2.16
C TYR A 268 -34.61 -10.17 -3.34
N PRO A 269 -35.90 -9.77 -3.27
CA PRO A 269 -36.84 -9.95 -4.37
C PRO A 269 -36.45 -9.13 -5.60
N GLY A 270 -36.81 -9.61 -6.78
CA GLY A 270 -36.61 -8.91 -8.07
C GLY A 270 -35.14 -8.72 -8.40
N LYS A 271 -34.50 -9.74 -9.01
CA LYS A 271 -33.08 -9.82 -9.42
C LYS A 271 -32.18 -8.69 -8.90
N THR A 272 -32.12 -8.54 -7.58
CA THR A 272 -31.59 -7.31 -6.97
C THR A 272 -30.09 -7.44 -6.80
N SER A 273 -29.36 -6.40 -7.16
CA SER A 273 -27.93 -6.31 -6.94
C SER A 273 -27.59 -5.05 -6.15
N ARG A 274 -26.57 -5.14 -5.29
CA ARG A 274 -25.92 -3.97 -4.72
C ARG A 274 -24.94 -3.44 -5.76
N VAL A 275 -25.25 -2.27 -6.30
CA VAL A 275 -24.42 -1.58 -7.27
C VAL A 275 -23.65 -0.49 -6.55
N LYS A 276 -22.32 -0.56 -6.59
CA LYS A 276 -21.40 0.47 -6.10
C LYS A 276 -20.49 0.91 -7.25
N ILE A 277 -20.48 2.20 -7.55
CA ILE A 277 -19.66 2.77 -8.63
C ILE A 277 -18.88 3.94 -8.07
N LYS A 278 -17.57 3.93 -8.32
CA LYS A 278 -16.67 5.01 -7.95
C LYS A 278 -16.18 5.72 -9.19
N ALA A 279 -16.31 7.05 -9.20
CA ALA A 279 -15.71 7.93 -10.19
C ALA A 279 -14.70 8.85 -9.52
N ALA A 280 -13.61 9.20 -10.20
CA ALA A 280 -12.62 10.14 -9.69
C ALA A 280 -12.03 11.01 -10.79
N GLY A 281 -11.73 12.26 -10.47
CA GLY A 281 -11.11 13.23 -11.37
C GLY A 281 -10.18 14.19 -10.62
N ASP A 282 -9.45 15.00 -11.37
CA ASP A 282 -8.53 15.99 -10.82
C ASP A 282 -9.31 17.10 -10.09
N LEU A 283 -8.73 17.64 -9.01
CA LEU A 283 -9.34 18.73 -8.26
C LEU A 283 -9.37 20.01 -9.11
N GLY A 284 -10.55 20.61 -9.24
CA GLY A 284 -10.72 21.91 -9.88
C GLY A 284 -10.14 23.04 -9.03
N SER A 285 -9.50 24.00 -9.70
CA SER A 285 -8.98 25.24 -9.10
C SER A 285 -10.09 26.21 -8.70
#